data_AF-A0A536XQ82-F1
#
_entry.id   AF-A0A536XQ82-F1
#
_cell.length_a   1.000
_cell.length_b   1.000
_cell.length_c   1.000
_cell.angle_alpha   90.00
_cell.angle_beta   90.00
_cell.angle_gamma   90.00
#
_symmetry.space_group_name_H-M   'P 1'
#
loop_
_entity.id
_entity.type
_entity.pdbx_description
1 polymer ?
#
loop_
_entity_poly.entity_id
_entity_poly.type
_entity_poly.pdbx_seq_one_letter_code
_entity_poly.pdbx_strand_id
1 'polypeptide(L)' 'MAPEHHKTDPHAPDSVQPLVAGSPRTVLEKVQAMLDLTSANYLLCIFSFGDLAPEPALRSLALFCSEVMPKLKLQAVRS' A
#
# COMPACT_ATOMS: atom_id res chain seq x y z
N MET A 1 14.77 -25.60 18.98
CA MET A 1 15.35 -24.42 18.30
C MET A 1 14.19 -23.72 17.64
N ALA A 2 13.69 -22.63 18.24
CA ALA A 2 12.64 -21.83 17.62
C ALA A 2 13.21 -21.21 16.33
N PRO A 3 12.44 -21.11 15.23
CA PRO A 3 12.93 -20.47 14.03
C PRO A 3 13.35 -19.04 14.37
N GLU A 4 14.53 -18.62 13.86
CA GLU A 4 14.97 -17.24 13.99
C GLU A 4 13.85 -16.32 13.50
N HIS A 5 13.37 -15.44 14.37
CA HIS A 5 12.49 -14.35 13.97
C HIS A 5 13.28 -13.46 13.03
N HIS A 6 13.15 -13.68 11.72
CA HIS A 6 13.58 -12.73 10.72
C HIS A 6 12.82 -11.43 11.02
N LYS A 7 13.49 -10.46 11.64
CA LYS A 7 12.95 -9.11 11.85
C LYS A 7 12.99 -8.42 10.49
N THR A 8 12.10 -8.83 9.58
CA THR A 8 11.85 -8.09 8.35
C THR A 8 11.34 -6.72 8.77
N ASP A 9 12.15 -5.68 8.58
CA ASP A 9 11.62 -4.33 8.62
C ASP A 9 10.54 -4.27 7.52
N PRO A 10 9.27 -4.01 7.86
CA PRO A 10 8.18 -4.02 6.89
C PRO A 10 8.34 -2.92 5.82
N HIS A 11 9.26 -1.97 6.02
CA HIS A 11 9.62 -0.92 5.07
C HIS A 11 10.96 -1.18 4.36
N ALA A 12 11.64 -2.30 4.62
CA ALA A 12 12.91 -2.60 3.98
C ALA A 12 12.73 -2.76 2.45
N PRO A 13 13.73 -2.37 1.64
CA PRO A 13 13.66 -2.46 0.17
C PRO A 13 13.50 -3.89 -0.35
N ASP A 14 13.95 -4.88 0.43
CA ASP A 14 13.90 -6.31 0.15
C ASP A 14 12.66 -7.02 0.75
N SER A 15 11.75 -6.27 1.39
CA SER A 15 10.47 -6.81 1.82
C SER A 15 9.67 -7.29 0.61
N VAL A 16 9.20 -8.54 0.67
CA VAL A 16 8.41 -9.20 -0.38
C VAL A 16 7.13 -8.40 -0.71
N GLN A 17 6.65 -7.59 0.24
CA GLN A 17 5.57 -6.61 0.08
C GLN A 17 5.85 -5.38 0.96
N PRO A 18 6.29 -4.23 0.42
CA PRO A 18 6.55 -3.05 1.24
C PRO A 18 5.24 -2.54 1.87
N LEU A 19 5.25 -2.35 3.20
CA LEU A 19 4.09 -1.82 3.92
C LEU A 19 3.78 -0.38 3.48
N VAL A 20 2.60 -0.20 2.89
CA VAL A 20 2.07 1.10 2.47
C VAL A 20 1.16 1.65 3.57
N ALA A 21 1.73 2.49 4.44
CA ALA A 21 1.01 3.18 5.51
C ALA A 21 1.56 4.60 5.71
N GLY A 22 0.72 5.49 6.25
CA GLY A 22 1.06 6.88 6.58
C GLY A 22 -0.09 7.86 6.29
N SER A 23 0.25 9.13 6.09
CA SER A 23 -0.71 10.13 5.61
C SER A 23 -1.18 9.81 4.19
N PRO A 24 -2.33 10.33 3.73
CA PRO A 24 -2.77 10.12 2.34
C PRO A 24 -1.72 10.53 1.30
N ARG A 25 -0.97 11.62 1.56
CA ARG A 25 0.15 12.04 0.71
C ARG A 25 1.25 10.98 0.64
N THR A 26 1.68 10.48 1.80
CA THR A 26 2.72 9.44 1.88
C THR A 26 2.29 8.14 1.18
N VAL A 27 1.01 7.76 1.32
CA VAL A 27 0.44 6.59 0.65
C VAL A 27 0.42 6.79 -0.86
N LEU A 28 -0.01 7.96 -1.35
CA LEU A 28 0.02 8.31 -2.77
C LEU A 28 1.42 8.19 -3.37
N GLU A 29 2.43 8.77 -2.71
CA GLU A 29 3.83 8.72 -3.16
C GLU A 29 4.34 7.27 -3.23
N LYS A 30 4.08 6.45 -2.21
CA LYS A 30 4.47 5.04 -2.18
C LYS A 30 3.77 4.20 -3.26
N VAL A 31 2.46 4.38 -3.43
CA VAL A 31 1.70 3.64 -4.44
C VAL A 31 2.14 4.05 -5.85
N GLN A 32 2.33 5.34 -6.12
CA GLN A 32 2.81 5.81 -7.42
C GLN A 32 4.19 5.22 -7.75
N ALA A 33 5.14 5.24 -6.80
CA ALA A 33 6.45 4.64 -7.00
C ALA A 33 6.37 3.15 -7.31
N MET A 34 5.49 2.41 -6.62
CA MET A 34 5.25 0.99 -6.91
C MET A 34 4.65 0.77 -8.31
N LEU A 35 3.68 1.58 -8.73
CA LEU A 35 3.10 1.51 -10.08
C LEU A 35 4.13 1.81 -11.16
N ASP A 36 4.97 2.82 -10.95
CA ASP A 36 6.03 3.20 -11.89
C ASP A 36 7.09 2.11 -12.05
N LEU A 37 7.39 1.35 -10.97
CA LEU A 37 8.35 0.24 -10.99
C LEU A 37 7.77 -1.02 -11.63
N THR A 38 6.50 -1.32 -11.40
CA THR A 38 5.89 -2.62 -11.74
C THR A 38 5.03 -2.58 -13.00
N SER A 39 4.62 -1.39 -13.45
CA SER A 39 3.58 -1.20 -14.47
C SER A 39 2.25 -1.91 -14.14
N ALA A 40 1.99 -2.18 -12.85
CA ALA A 40 0.74 -2.78 -12.41
C ALA A 40 -0.45 -1.90 -12.81
N ASN A 41 -1.53 -2.53 -13.25
CA ASN A 41 -2.79 -1.86 -13.61
C ASN A 41 -3.93 -2.19 -12.63
N TYR A 42 -3.64 -2.98 -11.60
CA TYR A 42 -4.59 -3.40 -10.58
C TYR A 42 -3.91 -3.45 -9.21
N LEU A 43 -4.60 -2.95 -8.20
CA LEU A 43 -4.15 -2.93 -6.81
C LEU A 43 -5.13 -3.69 -5.94
N LEU A 44 -4.65 -4.71 -5.24
CA LEU A 44 -5.37 -5.37 -4.17
C LEU A 44 -4.90 -4.79 -2.84
N CYS A 45 -5.78 -4.05 -2.16
CA CYS A 45 -5.48 -3.37 -0.90
C CYS A 45 -6.17 -4.05 0.29
N ILE A 46 -5.43 -4.24 1.38
CA ILE A 46 -5.96 -4.78 2.64
C ILE A 46 -5.96 -3.65 3.67
N PHE A 47 -7.15 -3.21 4.08
CA PHE A 47 -7.34 -2.15 5.09
C PHE A 47 -7.70 -2.68 6.48
N SER A 48 -8.16 -3.93 6.55
CA SER A 48 -8.54 -4.62 7.78
C SER A 48 -7.61 -5.81 7.98
N PHE A 49 -6.90 -5.83 9.09
CA PHE A 49 -5.97 -6.90 9.44
C PHE A 49 -5.98 -7.16 10.95
N GLY A 50 -5.79 -8.42 11.34
CA GLY A 50 -5.83 -8.83 12.75
C GLY A 50 -7.19 -8.58 13.39
N ASP A 51 -7.17 -7.99 14.57
CA ASP A 51 -8.30 -7.61 15.41
C ASP A 51 -8.68 -6.12 15.29
N LEU A 52 -8.25 -5.45 14.20
CA LEU A 52 -8.56 -4.05 13.96
C LEU A 52 -10.08 -3.83 13.88
N ALA A 53 -10.57 -2.85 14.64
CA ALA A 53 -11.97 -2.47 14.60
C ALA A 53 -12.41 -2.03 13.18
N PRO A 54 -13.67 -2.24 12.81
CA PRO A 54 -14.17 -1.87 11.48
C PRO A 54 -14.04 -0.38 11.14
N GLU A 55 -14.23 0.51 12.11
CA GLU A 55 -14.30 1.95 11.89
C GLU A 55 -12.97 2.55 11.40
N PRO A 56 -11.80 2.25 12.01
CA PRO A 56 -10.50 2.64 11.45
C PRO A 56 -10.23 2.11 10.04
N ALA A 57 -10.63 0.87 9.74
CA ALA A 57 -10.45 0.25 8.42
C ALA A 57 -11.29 0.98 7.37
N LEU A 58 -12.57 1.23 7.67
CA LEU A 58 -13.49 1.99 6.80
C LEU A 58 -13.03 3.43 6.61
N ARG A 59 -12.51 4.08 7.66
CA ARG A 59 -11.95 5.44 7.55
C ARG A 59 -10.72 5.47 6.63
N SER A 60 -9.85 4.48 6.74
CA SER A 60 -8.66 4.36 5.89
C SER A 60 -9.05 4.11 4.44
N LEU A 61 -10.04 3.24 4.20
CA LEU A 61 -10.61 3.03 2.87
C LEU A 61 -11.21 4.32 2.29
N ALA A 62 -12.01 5.04 3.07
CA ALA A 62 -12.62 6.30 2.63
C ALA A 62 -11.56 7.34 2.23
N LEU A 63 -10.53 7.52 3.06
CA LEU A 63 -9.40 8.40 2.74
C LEU A 63 -8.63 7.94 1.50
N PHE A 64 -8.41 6.64 1.35
CA PHE A 64 -7.74 6.12 0.16
C PHE A 64 -8.54 6.44 -1.12
N CYS A 65 -9.86 6.20 -1.10
CA CYS A 65 -10.74 6.48 -2.21
C CYS A 65 -10.84 7.98 -2.55
N SER A 66 -10.87 8.87 -1.55
CA SER A 66 -11.04 10.31 -1.78
C SER A 66 -9.73 11.07 -2.03
N GLU A 67 -8.64 10.66 -1.38
CA GLU A 67 -7.39 11.44 -1.36
C GLU A 67 -6.25 10.81 -2.16
N VAL A 68 -6.29 9.51 -2.41
CA VAL A 68 -5.21 8.78 -3.10
C VAL A 68 -5.62 8.40 -4.51
N MET A 69 -6.66 7.58 -4.67
CA MET A 69 -7.09 7.05 -5.98
C MET A 69 -7.24 8.12 -7.07
N PRO A 70 -7.86 9.29 -6.82
CA PRO A 70 -8.07 10.30 -7.85
C PRO A 70 -6.78 10.99 -8.30
N LYS A 71 -5.70 10.89 -7.52
CA LYS A 71 -4.41 11.55 -7.76
C LYS A 71 -3.36 10.61 -8.36
N LEU A 72 -3.67 9.31 -8.46
CA LEU A 72 -2.78 8.34 -9.10
C LEU A 72 -2.70 8.62 -10.60
N LYS A 73 -1.47 8.60 -11.13
CA LYS A 73 -1.21 8.70 -12.55
C LYS A 73 -1.05 7.29 -13.10
N LEU A 74 -2.09 6.80 -13.75
CA LEU A 74 -1.99 5.57 -14.52
C LEU A 74 -1.12 5.83 -15.74
N GLN A 75 -0.07 5.03 -15.91
CA GLN A 75 0.67 5.03 -17.15
C GLN A 75 -0.23 4.41 -18.23
N ALA A 76 -0.46 5.15 -19.31
CA ALA A 76 -1.18 4.61 -20.45
C ALA A 76 -0.38 3.41 -20.98
N VAL A 77 -1.04 2.25 -21.11
CA VAL A 77 -0.47 1.11 -21.84
C VAL A 77 -0.14 1.61 -23.24
N ARG A 78 1.15 1.72 -23.56
CA ARG A 78 1.59 2.06 -24.91
C ARG A 78 1.41 0.80 -25.75
N SER A 79 0.34 0.77 -26.55
CA SER A 79 0.14 -0.22 -27.61
C SER A 79 1.15 -0.04 -28.73
#